data_AF-A0AAN8M948-F1
#
_entry.id   AF-A0AAN8M948-F1
#
_cell.length_a   1.000
_cell.length_b   1.000
_cell.length_c   1.000
_cell.angle_alpha   90.00
_cell.angle_beta   90.00
_cell.angle_gamma   90.00
#
_symmetry.space_group_name_H-M   'P 1'
#
loop_
_entity.id
_entity.type
_entity.pdbx_description
1 polymer ?
#
loop_
_entity_poly.entity_id
_entity_poly.type
_entity_poly.pdbx_seq_one_letter_code
_entity_poly.pdbx_strand_id
1 'polypeptide(L)'
;MDKKTPLQLPLKKCSVVGNGGVLKHSGCGKDIDQADFIMRCNLPPLSREYVEDVGTRTHLVTANPSIIEKRFQNLLWSRKGFVESMKAYGSSYIYMPAFSMKPGTDPSLRAYYALADTSSNLTMLFANPEFLRTVGKFWKGRGVHAKRLSTGLFLVSLALGLCEEVTAYGFWPFSVGLDEQPVSHHYYDNVLPFSGFHAMPEEFVQLWQLHKSGTLRLRVGHCPPREVGI
;
A
#
# COMPACT_ATOMS: atom_id res chain seq x y z
N MET A 1 22.41 -13.98 -10.64
CA MET A 1 22.93 -12.63 -10.38
C MET A 1 22.30 -12.14 -9.10
N ASP A 2 23.03 -12.23 -7.98
CA ASP A 2 22.61 -11.66 -6.70
C ASP A 2 22.64 -10.13 -6.80
N LYS A 3 21.53 -9.54 -7.23
CA LYS A 3 21.33 -8.10 -7.09
C LYS A 3 21.06 -7.85 -5.60
N LYS A 4 22.03 -7.22 -4.92
CA LYS A 4 21.86 -6.67 -3.56
C LYS A 4 20.57 -5.83 -3.52
N THR A 5 19.89 -5.82 -2.37
CA THR A 5 18.70 -4.98 -2.16
C THR A 5 19.00 -3.53 -2.58
N PRO A 6 18.10 -2.87 -3.32
CA PRO A 6 18.29 -1.46 -3.70
C PRO A 6 18.09 -0.50 -2.52
N LEU A 7 17.67 -1.01 -1.36
CA LEU A 7 17.42 -0.23 -0.15
C LEU A 7 18.65 -0.23 0.76
N GLN A 8 19.02 0.95 1.27
CA GLN A 8 19.96 1.06 2.39
C GLN A 8 19.21 0.73 3.68
N LEU A 9 19.57 -0.37 4.34
CA LEU A 9 18.92 -0.88 5.54
C LEU A 9 19.78 -0.66 6.79
N PRO A 10 19.17 -0.54 8.00
CA PRO A 10 17.72 -0.50 8.25
C PRO A 10 17.11 0.85 7.86
N LEU A 11 15.83 0.83 7.47
CA LEU A 11 15.04 2.05 7.32
C LEU A 11 14.65 2.53 8.73
N LYS A 12 14.68 3.83 9.01
CA LYS A 12 14.33 4.35 10.34
C LYS A 12 12.81 4.38 10.53
N LYS A 13 12.14 5.47 10.11
CA LYS A 13 10.70 5.64 10.25
C LYS A 13 9.99 5.33 8.95
N CYS A 14 9.06 4.38 9.00
CA CYS A 14 8.26 3.97 7.86
C CYS A 14 6.78 4.27 8.05
N SER A 15 6.15 4.87 7.04
CA SER A 15 4.70 5.00 6.93
C SER A 15 4.17 3.97 5.94
N VAL A 16 3.23 3.12 6.37
CA VAL A 16 2.46 2.24 5.48
C VAL A 16 1.07 2.82 5.34
N VAL A 17 0.69 3.21 4.12
CA VAL A 17 -0.56 3.89 3.82
C VAL A 17 -1.48 2.92 3.07
N GLY A 18 -2.49 2.43 3.78
CA GLY A 18 -3.65 1.76 3.20
C GLY A 18 -4.59 2.76 2.52
N ASN A 19 -5.65 2.25 1.89
CA ASN A 19 -6.54 3.08 1.10
C ASN A 19 -7.87 3.38 1.79
N GLY A 20 -8.05 2.99 3.06
CA GLY A 20 -9.34 3.06 3.76
C GLY A 20 -9.94 4.47 3.79
N GLY A 21 -11.27 4.56 3.65
CA GLY A 21 -11.99 5.85 3.65
C GLY A 21 -11.86 6.67 4.93
N VAL A 22 -11.44 6.05 6.04
CA VAL A 22 -11.14 6.71 7.32
C VAL A 22 -10.06 7.80 7.19
N LEU A 23 -9.30 7.82 6.09
CA LEU A 23 -8.33 8.87 5.83
C LEU A 23 -8.96 10.20 5.38
N LYS A 24 -10.20 10.19 4.87
CA LYS A 24 -10.86 11.43 4.44
C LYS A 24 -10.99 12.41 5.61
N HIS A 25 -10.56 13.64 5.40
CA HIS A 25 -10.54 14.72 6.39
C HIS A 25 -9.69 14.42 7.65
N SER A 26 -8.81 13.42 7.60
CA SER A 26 -7.94 13.06 8.71
C SER A 26 -6.83 14.08 8.96
N GLY A 27 -6.43 14.87 7.97
CA GLY A 27 -5.29 15.80 8.07
C GLY A 27 -3.94 15.10 8.25
N CYS A 28 -3.86 13.79 7.99
CA CYS A 28 -2.67 12.98 8.24
C CYS A 28 -1.56 13.14 7.19
N GLY A 29 -1.76 13.88 6.11
CA GLY A 29 -0.82 13.94 4.99
C GLY A 29 0.56 14.43 5.39
N LYS A 30 0.63 15.45 6.26
CA LYS A 30 1.91 15.94 6.80
C LYS A 30 2.56 14.95 7.77
N ASP A 31 1.79 14.16 8.52
CA ASP A 31 2.34 13.13 9.44
C ASP A 31 2.94 11.98 8.63
N ILE A 32 2.23 11.52 7.60
CA ILE A 32 2.68 10.49 6.65
C ILE A 32 3.98 10.91 5.98
N ASP A 33 4.03 12.13 5.44
CA ASP A 33 5.16 12.65 4.66
C ASP A 33 6.41 12.96 5.51
N GLN A 34 6.37 12.79 6.85
CA GLN A 34 7.55 12.92 7.72
C GLN A 34 8.39 11.64 7.80
N ALA A 35 7.86 10.50 7.37
CA ALA A 35 8.62 9.25 7.38
C ALA A 35 9.82 9.28 6.42
N ASP A 36 10.83 8.49 6.77
CA ASP A 36 12.01 8.27 5.94
C ASP A 36 11.68 7.39 4.73
N PHE A 37 10.72 6.47 4.88
CA PHE A 37 10.25 5.61 3.80
C PHE A 37 8.73 5.45 3.83
N ILE A 38 8.08 5.53 2.66
CA ILE A 38 6.62 5.56 2.56
C ILE A 38 6.16 4.51 1.57
N MET A 39 5.34 3.57 2.04
CA MET A 39 4.79 2.45 1.29
C MET A 39 3.29 2.67 1.06
N ARG A 40 2.85 2.71 -0.21
CA ARG A 40 1.44 2.92 -0.58
C ARG A 40 0.84 1.71 -1.29
N CYS A 41 -0.46 1.51 -1.11
CA CYS A 41 -1.17 0.35 -1.67
C CYS A 41 -1.82 0.66 -3.03
N ASN A 42 -1.53 -0.17 -4.03
CA ASN A 42 -2.36 -0.35 -5.23
C ASN A 42 -2.55 0.92 -6.08
N LEU A 43 -1.47 1.67 -6.33
CA LEU A 43 -1.46 2.87 -7.18
C LEU A 43 -2.61 3.86 -6.85
N PRO A 44 -2.73 4.33 -5.61
CA PRO A 44 -3.86 5.14 -5.21
C PRO A 44 -3.68 6.59 -5.73
N PRO A 45 -4.77 7.33 -6.00
CA PRO A 45 -4.64 8.72 -6.45
C PRO A 45 -3.97 9.60 -5.38
N LEU A 46 -3.09 10.48 -5.84
CA LEU A 46 -2.39 11.50 -5.05
C LEU A 46 -2.71 12.92 -5.56
N SER A 47 -3.91 13.10 -6.11
CA SER A 47 -4.42 14.38 -6.59
C SER A 47 -4.64 15.38 -5.44
N ARG A 48 -4.73 16.67 -5.77
CA ARG A 48 -4.66 17.79 -4.81
C ARG A 48 -5.70 17.67 -3.69
N GLU A 49 -6.87 17.15 -3.99
CA GLU A 49 -7.98 16.95 -3.05
C GLU A 49 -7.68 15.96 -1.93
N TYR A 50 -6.67 15.09 -2.06
CA TYR A 50 -6.31 14.10 -1.03
C TYR A 50 -5.03 14.46 -0.27
N VAL A 51 -4.28 15.47 -0.72
CA VAL A 51 -2.92 15.75 -0.22
C VAL A 51 -2.92 16.05 1.29
N GLU A 52 -3.92 16.77 1.79
CA GLU A 52 -4.02 17.09 3.22
C GLU A 52 -4.18 15.83 4.08
N ASP A 53 -4.81 14.81 3.55
CA ASP A 53 -5.15 13.58 4.26
C ASP A 53 -4.10 12.48 4.11
N VAL A 54 -3.55 12.32 2.90
CA VAL A 54 -2.70 11.17 2.57
C VAL A 54 -1.28 11.55 2.18
N GLY A 55 -0.99 12.84 2.00
CA GLY A 55 0.32 13.32 1.58
C GLY A 55 0.64 13.00 0.12
N THR A 56 1.86 13.32 -0.29
CA THR A 56 2.33 13.10 -1.68
C THR A 56 3.58 12.27 -1.78
N ARG A 57 4.40 12.21 -0.73
CA ARG A 57 5.66 11.48 -0.78
C ARG A 57 5.37 9.99 -0.88
N THR A 58 6.14 9.33 -1.73
CA THR A 58 6.07 7.88 -1.98
C THR A 58 7.48 7.40 -2.24
N HIS A 59 7.85 6.26 -1.66
CA HIS A 59 9.11 5.59 -1.97
C HIS A 59 8.87 4.20 -2.57
N LEU A 60 7.81 3.52 -2.13
CA LEU A 60 7.33 2.28 -2.70
C LEU A 60 5.81 2.34 -2.86
N VAL A 61 5.31 1.96 -4.03
CA VAL A 61 3.88 1.78 -4.26
C VAL A 61 3.63 0.43 -4.91
N THR A 62 2.62 -0.29 -4.44
CA THR A 62 2.28 -1.58 -5.04
C THR A 62 1.38 -1.42 -6.24
N ALA A 63 1.48 -2.36 -7.18
CA ALA A 63 0.50 -2.52 -8.25
C ALA A 63 0.11 -4.00 -8.36
N ASN A 64 -1.11 -4.34 -7.93
CA ASN A 64 -1.65 -5.68 -8.17
C ASN A 64 -1.91 -5.86 -9.68
N PRO A 65 -1.62 -7.04 -10.27
CA PRO A 65 -1.91 -7.32 -11.69
C PRO A 65 -3.33 -6.95 -12.12
N SER A 66 -4.32 -7.15 -11.25
CA SER A 66 -5.72 -6.79 -11.52
C SER A 66 -5.96 -5.29 -11.75
N ILE A 67 -5.09 -4.40 -11.26
CA ILE A 67 -5.14 -2.96 -11.54
C ILE A 67 -4.77 -2.72 -13.00
N ILE A 68 -3.74 -3.42 -13.50
CA ILE A 68 -3.30 -3.32 -14.89
C ILE A 68 -4.43 -3.78 -15.82
N GLU A 69 -5.07 -4.91 -15.48
CA GLU A 69 -6.20 -5.44 -16.25
C GLU A 69 -7.40 -4.49 -16.25
N LYS A 70 -7.87 -4.06 -15.08
CA LYS A 70 -9.15 -3.35 -14.94
C LYS A 70 -9.04 -1.85 -15.22
N ARG A 71 -8.05 -1.18 -14.64
CA ARG A 71 -7.91 0.29 -14.75
C ARG A 71 -7.22 0.68 -16.05
N PHE A 72 -6.30 -0.14 -16.55
CA PHE A 72 -5.48 0.18 -17.72
C PHE A 72 -5.71 -0.77 -18.89
N GLN A 73 -6.84 -1.48 -18.91
CA GLN A 73 -7.27 -2.35 -20.02
C GLN A 73 -6.17 -3.35 -20.45
N ASN A 74 -5.45 -3.86 -19.45
CA ASN A 74 -4.34 -4.80 -19.60
C ASN A 74 -3.19 -4.30 -20.51
N LEU A 75 -3.13 -2.98 -20.77
CA LEU A 75 -2.15 -2.32 -21.64
C LEU A 75 -2.12 -2.85 -23.08
N LEU A 76 -3.23 -3.42 -23.55
CA LEU A 76 -3.32 -4.02 -24.88
C LEU A 76 -3.44 -2.97 -25.99
N TRP A 77 -4.22 -1.92 -25.75
CA TRP A 77 -4.51 -0.89 -26.75
C TRP A 77 -3.64 0.37 -26.59
N SER A 78 -3.40 0.79 -25.34
CA SER A 78 -2.62 1.98 -25.06
C SER A 78 -1.88 1.84 -23.73
N ARG A 79 -0.62 2.29 -23.73
CA ARG A 79 0.22 2.39 -22.53
C ARG A 79 0.23 3.81 -21.96
N LYS A 80 -0.29 4.80 -22.70
CA LYS A 80 -0.16 6.23 -22.39
C LYS A 80 -0.74 6.57 -21.01
N GLY A 81 -1.98 6.18 -20.74
CA GLY A 81 -2.65 6.49 -19.46
C GLY A 81 -1.95 5.86 -18.25
N PHE A 82 -1.40 4.65 -18.41
CA PHE A 82 -0.61 4.01 -17.36
C PHE A 82 0.69 4.79 -17.09
N VAL A 83 1.49 5.05 -18.13
CA VAL A 83 2.74 5.83 -18.01
C VAL A 83 2.49 7.22 -17.43
N GLU A 84 1.44 7.92 -17.87
CA GLU A 84 1.06 9.23 -17.35
C GLU A 84 0.69 9.16 -15.86
N SER A 85 -0.10 8.16 -15.46
CA SER A 85 -0.45 7.98 -14.04
C SER A 85 0.77 7.69 -13.17
N MET A 86 1.82 7.07 -13.72
CA MET A 86 3.03 6.74 -12.97
C MET A 86 3.90 7.96 -12.65
N LYS A 87 3.73 9.08 -13.39
CA LYS A 87 4.45 10.34 -13.11
C LYS A 87 4.21 10.87 -11.70
N ALA A 88 3.04 10.57 -11.12
CA ALA A 88 2.70 10.96 -9.75
C ALA A 88 3.63 10.35 -8.69
N TYR A 89 4.35 9.27 -9.01
CA TYR A 89 5.24 8.58 -8.08
C TYR A 89 6.73 8.92 -8.28
N GLY A 90 7.08 9.83 -9.19
CA GLY A 90 8.45 10.32 -9.37
C GLY A 90 9.46 9.19 -9.60
N SER A 91 10.43 9.04 -8.69
CA SER A 91 11.48 8.02 -8.72
C SER A 91 11.24 6.86 -7.74
N SER A 92 9.97 6.54 -7.46
CA SER A 92 9.58 5.46 -6.54
C SER A 92 9.84 4.06 -7.10
N TYR A 93 9.81 3.07 -6.21
CA TYR A 93 9.70 1.67 -6.56
C TYR A 93 8.25 1.27 -6.85
N ILE A 94 8.02 0.60 -7.97
CA ILE A 94 6.73 -0.05 -8.28
C ILE A 94 6.82 -1.53 -7.91
N TYR A 95 6.13 -1.96 -6.86
CA TYR A 95 6.21 -3.32 -6.33
C TYR A 95 5.03 -4.19 -6.77
N MET A 96 5.29 -5.21 -7.60
CA MET A 96 4.25 -6.05 -8.19
C MET A 96 4.36 -7.52 -7.77
N PRO A 97 3.28 -8.16 -7.30
CA PRO A 97 3.26 -9.59 -7.01
C PRO A 97 3.05 -10.44 -8.28
N ALA A 98 3.93 -10.27 -9.27
CA ALA A 98 3.83 -10.88 -10.61
C ALA A 98 3.70 -12.41 -10.56
N PHE A 99 4.46 -13.03 -9.66
CA PHE A 99 4.55 -14.49 -9.55
C PHE A 99 3.69 -15.06 -8.40
N SER A 100 2.76 -14.27 -7.85
CA SER A 100 1.89 -14.73 -6.76
C SER A 100 0.81 -15.69 -7.23
N MET A 101 0.30 -15.52 -8.46
CA MET A 101 -0.72 -16.36 -9.08
C MET A 101 -0.49 -16.40 -10.59
N LYS A 102 -0.80 -17.52 -11.25
CA LYS A 102 -0.57 -17.72 -12.69
C LYS A 102 -1.11 -16.59 -13.58
N PRO A 103 -2.34 -16.06 -13.39
CA PRO A 103 -2.84 -14.97 -14.23
C PRO A 103 -2.09 -13.63 -14.05
N GLY A 104 -1.31 -13.47 -12.97
CA GLY A 104 -0.66 -12.21 -12.63
C GLY A 104 0.61 -11.92 -13.42
N THR A 105 1.20 -12.92 -14.07
CA THR A 105 2.51 -12.78 -14.74
C THR A 105 2.43 -11.84 -15.94
N ASP A 106 1.55 -12.12 -16.90
CA ASP A 106 1.49 -11.36 -18.17
C ASP A 106 1.17 -9.87 -17.96
N PRO A 107 0.16 -9.47 -17.15
CA PRO A 107 -0.10 -8.05 -16.90
C PRO A 107 1.09 -7.35 -16.23
N SER A 108 1.82 -8.05 -15.36
CA SER A 108 2.99 -7.49 -14.68
C SER A 108 4.16 -7.28 -15.64
N LEU A 109 4.40 -8.21 -16.55
CA LEU A 109 5.42 -8.06 -17.59
C LEU A 109 5.07 -6.94 -18.57
N ARG A 110 3.79 -6.80 -18.95
CA ARG A 110 3.34 -5.67 -19.78
C ARG A 110 3.58 -4.33 -19.09
N ALA A 111 3.29 -4.24 -17.78
CA ALA A 111 3.56 -3.04 -16.99
C ALA A 111 5.07 -2.74 -16.91
N TYR A 112 5.91 -3.77 -16.75
CA TYR A 112 7.36 -3.63 -16.77
C TYR A 112 7.86 -3.04 -18.08
N TYR A 113 7.50 -3.63 -19.23
CA TYR A 113 7.94 -3.13 -20.54
C TYR A 113 7.39 -1.73 -20.81
N ALA A 114 6.15 -1.44 -20.42
CA ALA A 114 5.57 -0.11 -20.59
C ALA A 114 6.34 1.00 -19.87
N LEU A 115 6.97 0.72 -18.72
CA LEU A 115 7.83 1.70 -18.03
C LEU A 115 9.27 1.66 -18.52
N ALA A 116 9.80 0.48 -18.86
CA ALA A 116 11.16 0.32 -19.37
C ALA A 116 11.36 1.03 -20.72
N ASP A 117 10.32 1.10 -21.55
CA ASP A 117 10.32 1.79 -22.85
C ASP A 117 10.25 3.33 -22.70
N THR A 118 10.25 3.86 -21.48
CA THR A 118 10.13 5.29 -21.19
C THR A 118 11.29 5.78 -20.35
N SER A 119 11.70 7.04 -20.52
CA SER A 119 12.70 7.71 -19.67
C SER A 119 12.13 8.06 -18.29
N SER A 120 11.63 7.06 -17.57
CA SER A 120 11.15 7.20 -16.20
C SER A 120 12.25 6.84 -15.21
N ASN A 121 12.31 7.53 -14.08
CA ASN A 121 13.21 7.19 -12.96
C ASN A 121 12.60 6.13 -12.03
N LEU A 122 11.53 5.46 -12.46
CA LEU A 122 10.83 4.45 -11.68
C LEU A 122 11.58 3.12 -11.77
N THR A 123 11.63 2.40 -10.66
CA THR A 123 12.21 1.06 -10.63
C THR A 123 11.12 0.03 -10.34
N MET A 124 10.87 -0.88 -11.28
CA MET A 124 9.93 -1.96 -11.04
C MET A 124 10.60 -3.12 -10.30
N LEU A 125 9.93 -3.61 -9.25
CA LEU A 125 10.37 -4.72 -8.42
C LEU A 125 9.27 -5.79 -8.40
N PHE A 126 9.65 -7.05 -8.61
CA PHE A 126 8.73 -8.18 -8.45
C PHE A 126 8.84 -8.77 -7.05
N ALA A 127 7.69 -9.00 -6.41
CA ALA A 127 7.64 -9.62 -5.10
C ALA A 127 8.17 -11.06 -5.16
N ASN A 128 9.03 -11.41 -4.21
CA ASN A 128 9.49 -12.77 -4.06
C ASN A 128 8.30 -13.67 -3.66
N PRO A 129 7.94 -14.70 -4.45
CA PRO A 129 6.80 -15.55 -4.15
C PRO A 129 6.96 -16.32 -2.83
N GLU A 130 8.21 -16.63 -2.43
CA GLU A 130 8.50 -17.32 -1.16
C GLU A 130 8.23 -16.41 0.04
N PHE A 131 8.55 -15.12 -0.06
CA PHE A 131 8.18 -14.13 0.95
C PHE A 131 6.65 -14.05 1.11
N LEU A 132 5.91 -13.95 0.00
CA LEU A 132 4.44 -13.90 0.04
C LEU A 132 3.85 -15.17 0.67
N ARG A 133 4.39 -16.35 0.34
CA ARG A 133 3.96 -17.63 0.92
C ARG A 133 4.23 -17.69 2.42
N THR A 134 5.41 -17.25 2.86
CA THR A 134 5.84 -17.32 4.27
C THR A 134 5.04 -16.35 5.14
N VAL A 135 4.83 -15.11 4.68
CA VAL A 135 3.94 -14.15 5.35
C VAL A 135 2.51 -14.69 5.41
N GLY A 136 2.01 -15.31 4.33
CA GLY A 136 0.72 -15.99 4.32
C GLY A 136 0.58 -17.05 5.41
N LYS A 137 1.56 -17.95 5.54
CA LYS A 137 1.58 -18.99 6.59
C LYS A 137 1.67 -18.39 8.00
N PHE A 138 2.49 -17.36 8.18
CA PHE A 138 2.69 -16.69 9.47
C PHE A 138 1.38 -16.11 10.02
N TRP A 139 0.62 -15.39 9.19
CA TRP A 139 -0.64 -14.78 9.59
C TRP A 139 -1.78 -15.80 9.71
N LYS A 140 -1.77 -16.86 8.89
CA LYS A 140 -2.69 -17.98 9.08
C LYS A 140 -2.52 -18.63 10.45
N GLY A 141 -1.28 -18.82 10.90
CA GLY A 141 -0.97 -19.32 12.25
C GLY A 141 -1.36 -18.38 13.39
N ARG A 142 -1.73 -17.13 13.08
CA ARG A 142 -2.21 -16.10 14.03
C ARG A 142 -3.71 -15.83 13.91
N GLY A 143 -4.43 -16.70 13.22
CA GLY A 143 -5.88 -16.62 13.11
C GLY A 143 -6.39 -15.71 11.99
N VAL A 144 -5.59 -15.42 10.95
CA VAL A 144 -6.07 -14.80 9.71
C VAL A 144 -6.42 -15.88 8.68
N HIS A 145 -7.70 -16.12 8.49
CA HIS A 145 -8.28 -17.18 7.66
C HIS A 145 -8.69 -16.68 6.27
N ALA A 146 -7.86 -15.82 5.67
CA ALA A 146 -8.07 -15.36 4.31
C ALA A 146 -7.58 -16.39 3.27
N LYS A 147 -8.25 -16.47 2.11
CA LYS A 147 -7.70 -17.18 0.94
C LYS A 147 -6.39 -16.53 0.48
N ARG A 148 -6.31 -15.21 0.59
CA ARG A 148 -5.11 -14.40 0.31
C ARG A 148 -5.10 -13.19 1.23
N LEU A 149 -3.94 -12.82 1.79
CA LEU A 149 -3.83 -11.59 2.57
C LEU A 149 -4.02 -10.34 1.69
N SER A 150 -4.50 -9.26 2.28
CA SER A 150 -4.56 -7.96 1.60
C SER A 150 -3.16 -7.44 1.27
N THR A 151 -3.07 -6.58 0.24
CA THR A 151 -1.85 -5.82 -0.06
C THR A 151 -1.34 -5.06 1.17
N GLY A 152 -2.26 -4.50 1.97
CA GLY A 152 -1.94 -3.73 3.16
C GLY A 152 -1.19 -4.56 4.19
N LEU A 153 -1.71 -5.74 4.56
CA LEU A 153 -1.05 -6.59 5.55
C LEU A 153 0.30 -7.12 5.05
N PHE A 154 0.43 -7.38 3.75
CA PHE A 154 1.72 -7.71 3.13
C PHE A 154 2.74 -6.57 3.29
N LEU A 155 2.35 -5.31 3.02
CA LEU A 155 3.24 -4.17 3.18
C LEU A 155 3.60 -3.89 4.63
N VAL A 156 2.67 -4.04 5.57
CA VAL A 156 2.99 -3.94 7.00
C VAL A 156 4.01 -5.00 7.39
N SER A 157 3.84 -6.24 6.93
CA SER A 157 4.80 -7.33 7.20
C SER A 157 6.18 -7.05 6.60
N LEU A 158 6.22 -6.46 5.40
CA LEU A 158 7.46 -6.03 4.76
C LEU A 158 8.12 -4.90 5.56
N ALA A 159 7.37 -3.87 5.95
CA ALA A 159 7.88 -2.74 6.72
C ALA A 159 8.44 -3.18 8.07
N LEU A 160 7.75 -4.08 8.80
CA LEU A 160 8.23 -4.63 10.06
C LEU A 160 9.56 -5.40 9.93
N GLY A 161 9.86 -5.94 8.76
CA GLY A 161 11.14 -6.60 8.48
C GLY A 161 12.26 -5.66 7.98
N LEU A 162 11.94 -4.40 7.66
CA LEU A 162 12.88 -3.45 7.06
C LEU A 162 13.11 -2.19 7.90
N CYS A 163 12.17 -1.85 8.78
CA CYS A 163 12.09 -0.56 9.46
C CYS A 163 12.23 -0.68 10.97
N GLU A 164 12.86 0.31 11.60
CA GLU A 164 12.94 0.41 13.07
C GLU A 164 11.59 0.81 13.68
N GLU A 165 10.89 1.75 13.05
CA GLU A 165 9.56 2.21 13.48
C GLU A 165 8.57 2.15 12.32
N VAL A 166 7.40 1.53 12.55
CA VAL A 166 6.32 1.44 11.56
C VAL A 166 5.07 2.14 12.06
N THR A 167 4.55 3.06 11.26
CA THR A 167 3.21 3.65 11.46
C THR A 167 2.30 3.29 10.29
N ALA A 168 1.14 2.72 10.59
CA ALA A 168 0.14 2.30 9.62
C ALA A 168 -1.04 3.28 9.62
N TYR A 169 -1.46 3.72 8.43
CA TYR A 169 -2.55 4.68 8.20
C TYR A 169 -3.59 4.10 7.24
N GLY A 170 -4.87 4.42 7.43
CA GLY A 170 -5.93 4.00 6.50
C GLY A 170 -6.26 2.50 6.52
N PHE A 171 -5.93 1.82 7.61
CA PHE A 171 -6.29 0.42 7.85
C PHE A 171 -7.57 0.35 8.67
N TRP A 172 -8.70 0.49 8.00
CA TRP A 172 -10.03 0.43 8.61
C TRP A 172 -10.98 -0.33 7.68
N PRO A 173 -11.30 -1.60 7.97
CA PRO A 173 -12.09 -2.44 7.07
C PRO A 173 -13.61 -2.33 7.30
N PHE A 174 -14.06 -1.37 8.12
CA PHE A 174 -15.46 -1.22 8.51
C PHE A 174 -16.12 -0.05 7.79
N SER A 175 -17.43 -0.14 7.59
CA SER A 175 -18.24 0.87 6.89
C SER A 175 -18.72 2.02 7.79
N VAL A 176 -18.33 2.00 9.07
CA VAL A 176 -18.71 3.00 10.07
C VAL A 176 -17.43 3.46 10.77
N GLY A 177 -17.26 4.76 10.95
CA GLY A 177 -16.12 5.38 11.62
C GLY A 177 -16.21 5.30 13.15
N LEU A 178 -15.20 5.85 13.83
CA LEU A 178 -15.19 5.97 15.28
C LEU A 178 -16.21 7.02 15.79
N ASP A 179 -16.61 7.93 14.92
CA ASP A 179 -17.63 8.97 15.11
C ASP A 179 -19.04 8.50 14.70
N GLU A 180 -19.20 7.19 14.48
CA GLU A 180 -20.44 6.55 14.03
C GLU A 180 -20.93 7.01 12.64
N GLN A 181 -20.11 7.75 11.89
CA GLN A 181 -20.46 8.20 10.55
C GLN A 181 -20.15 7.11 9.50
N PRO A 182 -20.92 7.05 8.40
CA PRO A 182 -20.61 6.16 7.28
C PRO A 182 -19.23 6.45 6.68
N VAL A 183 -18.45 5.39 6.48
CA VAL A 183 -17.11 5.46 5.88
C VAL A 183 -17.10 4.67 4.58
N SER A 184 -16.62 5.30 3.50
CA SER A 184 -16.43 4.62 2.22
C SER A 184 -15.27 3.61 2.29
N HIS A 185 -15.30 2.60 1.42
CA HIS A 185 -14.24 1.59 1.40
C HIS A 185 -12.86 2.19 1.12
N HIS A 186 -12.78 3.12 0.16
CA HIS A 186 -11.56 3.87 -0.10
C HIS A 186 -11.71 5.36 0.22
N TYR A 187 -10.58 6.07 0.37
CA TYR A 187 -10.58 7.53 0.50
C TYR A 187 -10.90 8.27 -0.81
N TYR A 188 -10.88 7.58 -1.95
CA TYR A 188 -11.10 8.15 -3.28
C TYR A 188 -12.30 7.57 -4.03
N ASP A 189 -12.87 6.45 -3.57
CA ASP A 189 -14.08 5.83 -4.13
C ASP A 189 -14.76 4.91 -3.09
N ASN A 190 -15.79 4.17 -3.51
CA ASN A 190 -16.45 3.16 -2.68
C ASN A 190 -16.45 1.77 -3.36
N VAL A 191 -15.42 1.45 -4.13
CA VAL A 191 -15.30 0.17 -4.85
C VAL A 191 -14.84 -0.91 -3.88
N LEU A 192 -15.72 -1.87 -3.60
CA LEU A 192 -15.42 -3.01 -2.72
C LEU A 192 -14.45 -4.01 -3.37
N PRO A 193 -13.63 -4.72 -2.57
CA PRO A 193 -12.80 -5.79 -3.09
C PRO A 193 -13.66 -6.97 -3.52
N PHE A 194 -13.09 -7.88 -4.31
CA PHE A 194 -13.77 -9.13 -4.61
C PHE A 194 -14.07 -9.91 -3.33
N SER A 195 -15.35 -10.24 -3.14
CA SER A 195 -15.83 -11.00 -1.99
C SER A 195 -15.09 -12.34 -1.86
N GLY A 196 -14.80 -12.75 -0.62
CA GLY A 196 -14.21 -14.05 -0.29
C GLY A 196 -12.71 -14.22 -0.55
N PHE A 197 -11.98 -13.16 -0.95
CA PHE A 197 -10.52 -13.24 -1.09
C PHE A 197 -9.76 -12.91 0.21
N HIS A 198 -10.17 -11.84 0.88
CA HIS A 198 -9.49 -11.27 2.03
C HIS A 198 -10.36 -11.40 3.29
N ALA A 199 -9.72 -11.52 4.45
CA ALA A 199 -10.37 -11.50 5.76
C ALA A 199 -9.98 -10.20 6.49
N MET A 200 -10.25 -9.04 5.87
CA MET A 200 -9.74 -7.75 6.36
C MET A 200 -10.11 -7.42 7.83
N PRO A 201 -11.29 -7.79 8.35
CA PRO A 201 -11.58 -7.65 9.78
C PRO A 201 -10.62 -8.46 10.66
N GLU A 202 -10.29 -9.70 10.29
CA GLU A 202 -9.30 -10.51 11.02
C GLU A 202 -7.90 -9.91 10.91
N GLU A 203 -7.52 -9.41 9.73
CA GLU A 203 -6.26 -8.69 9.54
C GLU A 203 -6.18 -7.44 10.44
N PHE A 204 -7.25 -6.67 10.56
CA PHE A 204 -7.32 -5.50 11.42
C PHE A 204 -7.14 -5.87 12.90
N VAL A 205 -7.76 -6.95 13.37
CA VAL A 205 -7.57 -7.44 14.75
C VAL A 205 -6.09 -7.70 15.03
N GLN A 206 -5.36 -8.28 14.08
CA GLN A 206 -3.91 -8.51 14.23
C GLN A 206 -3.12 -7.20 14.26
N LEU A 207 -3.43 -6.25 13.37
CA LEU A 207 -2.80 -4.93 13.38
C LEU A 207 -3.06 -4.17 14.69
N TRP A 208 -4.26 -4.30 15.24
CA TRP A 208 -4.63 -3.72 16.53
C TRP A 208 -3.85 -4.37 17.69
N GLN A 209 -3.68 -5.70 17.67
CA GLN A 209 -2.84 -6.39 18.67
C GLN A 209 -1.39 -5.92 18.62
N LEU A 210 -0.81 -5.79 17.42
CA LEU A 210 0.54 -5.24 17.24
C LEU A 210 0.64 -3.78 17.71
N HIS A 211 -0.44 -3.01 17.55
CA HIS A 211 -0.50 -1.66 18.08
C HIS A 211 -0.47 -1.64 19.61
N LYS A 212 -1.31 -2.47 20.25
CA LYS A 212 -1.37 -2.58 21.72
C LYS A 212 -0.08 -3.09 22.34
N SER A 213 0.69 -3.92 21.64
CA SER A 213 2.00 -4.41 22.11
C SER A 213 3.15 -3.42 21.86
N GLY A 214 2.89 -2.28 21.21
CA GLY A 214 3.92 -1.31 20.85
C GLY A 214 4.81 -1.74 19.67
N THR A 215 4.44 -2.81 18.94
CA THR A 215 5.21 -3.33 17.80
C THR A 215 5.05 -2.46 16.54
N LEU A 216 3.87 -1.85 16.36
CA LEU A 216 3.64 -0.81 15.34
C LEU A 216 2.73 0.28 15.90
N ARG A 217 2.66 1.42 15.24
CA ARG A 217 1.67 2.47 15.55
C ARG A 217 0.54 2.39 14.52
N LEU A 218 -0.67 2.08 14.95
CA LEU A 218 -1.85 2.13 14.08
C LEU A 218 -2.54 3.48 14.29
N ARG A 219 -2.52 4.33 13.26
CA ARG A 219 -3.21 5.62 13.27
C ARG A 219 -4.64 5.43 12.75
N VAL A 220 -5.60 5.61 13.65
CA VAL A 220 -7.04 5.62 13.36
C VAL A 220 -7.59 6.98 13.79
N GLY A 221 -8.32 7.66 12.91
CA GLY A 221 -8.86 9.00 13.16
C GLY A 221 -7.92 10.12 12.70
N HIS A 222 -8.17 11.34 13.20
CA HIS A 222 -7.45 12.54 12.79
C HIS A 222 -6.00 12.55 13.30
N CYS A 223 -5.11 13.11 12.50
CA CYS A 223 -3.78 13.47 12.95
C CYS A 223 -3.82 14.88 13.55
N PRO A 224 -3.21 15.11 14.72
CA PRO A 224 -3.26 16.41 15.37
C PRO A 224 -2.61 17.48 14.47
N PRO A 225 -3.21 18.68 14.37
CA PRO A 225 -2.50 19.81 13.79
C PRO A 225 -1.24 20.05 14.64
N ARG A 226 -0.09 20.25 13.99
CA ARG A 226 1.14 20.55 14.72
C ARG A 226 0.91 21.76 15.62
N GLU A 227 1.27 21.63 16.90
CA GLU A 227 1.63 22.81 17.69
C GLU A 227 2.78 23.48 16.95
N VAL A 228 2.53 24.68 16.42
CA VAL A 228 3.61 25.57 15.99
C VAL A 228 4.32 25.94 17.29
N GLY A 229 5.46 25.31 17.55
CA GLY A 229 6.33 25.73 18.65
C GLY A 229 6.58 27.22 18.52
N ILE A 230 6.15 27.97 19.55
CA ILE A 230 6.46 29.38 19.74
C ILE A 230 7.94 29.50 20.07
#